data_AF-A0A8J7Q815-F1
#
_entry.id   AF-A0A8J7Q815-F1
#
_cell.length_a   1.000
_cell.length_b   1.000
_cell.length_c   1.000
_cell.angle_alpha   90.00
_cell.angle_beta   90.00
_cell.angle_gamma   90.00
#
_symmetry.space_group_name_H-M   'P 1'
#
loop_
_entity.id
_entity.type
_entity.pdbx_description
1 polymer ?
#
loop_
_entity_poly.entity_id
_entity_poly.type
_entity_poly.pdbx_seq_one_letter_code
_entity_poly.pdbx_strand_id
1 'polypeptide(L)'
;MNPFVTTRFGFRATQVVALLFLLFGAFDLTAQSSTDFEARKAAFRQTALANLNNNALPIQAFEGLPLSETHLDDLLSGLLDRETSDFVLVVLMRVLCLTDAYDERILPIITQLPFWLRENEDLRVYWSENHMIMWMSSDWLMMERFDWSVDDALRKRLIHYLNLKIEYGYYEFFSSTYYPYTLSGLLNLADFSQDMEIAALAASAAQRLMADVLLLVNEQGAFFPAAGRNYVSKYLSALNHNHDKVNYLFTGLGPVPTDASHASAFVATSSVDFGAVIDSWRPQLNQSLTLGHPLSQGDVLHAGQSDIDRIIFQWSAGGYFHPDLAEDTLWLLDELDLWEHHDFNDFAGFEGFPAWVASTGSIILASITRSSVLTGVNIAIYKDGPVSLTATQGYWSGRLGYQLFPWVASTGTIAVWTQSGEVKTEWRDRGSMNANTHLPHVTQNDNVALVMYQPNVDLPIFGIDDLDVALYWPEDRFDETRAFGNWVLGREGDGYVAVYKHCNAVINGHFACDDERGQTWAVVVGNNQSHGDFDAFETVIRAGSVREQWRWDWRKFTFNYVARVQVDGKTIEKTW
;
A
#
# COMPACT_ATOMS: atom_id res chain seq x y z
N MET A 1 -53.37 -53.10 24.70
CA MET A 1 -53.08 -54.55 24.64
C MET A 1 -51.81 -54.76 23.83
N ASN A 2 -51.03 -55.78 24.17
CA ASN A 2 -49.94 -56.41 23.40
C ASN A 2 -50.24 -57.94 23.41
N PRO A 3 -49.44 -58.89 22.87
CA PRO A 3 -48.22 -58.83 22.03
C PRO A 3 -48.57 -58.90 20.51
N PHE A 4 -47.80 -59.35 19.51
CA PHE A 4 -46.63 -60.26 19.34
C PHE A 4 -45.82 -59.93 18.05
N VAL A 5 -44.62 -60.48 17.75
CA VAL A 5 -43.40 -60.82 18.53
C VAL A 5 -42.26 -61.26 17.57
N THR A 6 -40.98 -61.13 17.94
CA THR A 6 -39.75 -61.66 17.27
C THR A 6 -39.41 -61.11 15.85
N THR A 7 -38.16 -61.13 15.34
CA THR A 7 -36.96 -61.94 15.71
C THR A 7 -35.62 -61.22 15.43
N ARG A 8 -34.60 -61.48 16.28
CA ARG A 8 -33.12 -61.48 16.08
C ARG A 8 -32.46 -60.65 14.94
N PHE A 9 -31.43 -59.88 15.30
CA PHE A 9 -30.00 -60.26 15.12
C PHE A 9 -29.07 -59.33 15.94
N GLY A 10 -27.76 -59.60 16.04
CA GLY A 10 -26.79 -58.74 16.72
C GLY A 10 -25.35 -59.28 16.75
N PHE A 11 -24.40 -58.43 17.16
CA PHE A 11 -22.94 -58.63 17.25
C PHE A 11 -22.23 -58.88 15.88
N ARG A 12 -21.08 -58.28 15.54
CA ARG A 12 -20.05 -57.58 16.34
C ARG A 12 -19.52 -56.33 15.62
N ALA A 13 -19.17 -55.28 16.37
CA ALA A 13 -18.24 -54.26 15.88
C ALA A 13 -16.80 -54.81 15.92
N THR A 14 -15.99 -54.50 14.91
CA THR A 14 -14.58 -54.92 14.84
C THR A 14 -13.71 -53.68 14.90
N GLN A 15 -12.88 -53.56 15.94
CA GLN A 15 -11.94 -52.44 16.09
C GLN A 15 -10.77 -52.64 15.12
N VAL A 16 -10.57 -51.68 14.22
CA VAL A 16 -9.32 -51.54 13.46
C VAL A 16 -8.55 -50.37 14.07
N VAL A 17 -7.45 -50.68 14.77
CA VAL A 17 -6.55 -49.66 15.31
C VAL A 17 -5.58 -49.25 14.20
N ALA A 18 -5.84 -48.11 13.57
CA ALA A 18 -4.88 -47.46 12.69
C ALA A 18 -3.95 -46.57 13.53
N LEU A 19 -2.68 -46.96 13.68
CA LEU A 19 -1.65 -46.06 14.19
C LEU A 19 -1.30 -45.04 13.10
N LEU A 20 -1.88 -43.85 13.18
CA LEU A 20 -1.37 -42.67 12.49
C LEU A 20 -0.11 -42.19 13.21
N PHE A 21 1.04 -42.38 12.57
CA PHE A 21 2.27 -41.68 12.98
C PHE A 21 2.11 -40.20 12.65
N LEU A 22 1.88 -39.38 13.69
CA LEU A 22 2.06 -37.94 13.61
C LEU A 22 3.56 -37.63 13.52
N LEU A 23 4.09 -37.71 12.31
CA LEU A 23 5.34 -37.05 11.95
C LEU A 23 5.10 -35.55 11.95
N PHE A 24 5.34 -34.91 13.10
CA PHE A 24 5.61 -33.48 13.17
C PHE A 24 6.95 -33.22 12.46
N GLY A 25 6.90 -33.17 11.13
CA GLY A 25 7.93 -32.51 10.35
C GLY A 25 7.77 -31.02 10.58
N ALA A 26 8.76 -30.40 11.22
CA ALA A 26 8.96 -28.97 11.08
C ALA A 26 9.32 -28.73 9.61
N PHE A 27 8.35 -28.29 8.82
CA PHE A 27 8.62 -27.72 7.52
C PHE A 27 9.12 -26.31 7.75
N ASP A 28 10.37 -26.04 7.41
CA ASP A 28 10.85 -24.67 7.26
C ASP A 28 10.02 -24.02 6.13
N LEU A 29 9.05 -23.18 6.51
CA LEU A 29 8.18 -22.45 5.59
C LEU A 29 8.92 -21.24 4.99
N THR A 30 10.02 -21.54 4.28
CA THR A 30 10.71 -20.58 3.44
C THR A 30 9.88 -20.22 2.22
N ALA A 31 9.91 -18.96 1.79
CA ALA A 31 9.52 -18.60 0.43
C ALA A 31 10.23 -19.52 -0.58
N GLN A 32 9.46 -20.02 -1.55
CA GLN A 32 9.92 -21.00 -2.53
C GLN A 32 10.88 -20.38 -3.55
N SER A 33 11.90 -21.13 -3.93
CA SER A 33 13.11 -20.63 -4.60
C SER A 33 12.86 -19.92 -5.94
N SER A 34 13.90 -19.22 -6.40
CA SER A 34 14.02 -18.71 -7.77
C SER A 34 13.77 -19.75 -8.88
N THR A 35 14.03 -21.04 -8.65
CA THR A 35 13.67 -22.11 -9.61
C THR A 35 12.17 -22.40 -9.61
N ASP A 36 11.55 -22.33 -8.43
CA ASP A 36 10.11 -22.52 -8.27
C ASP A 36 9.32 -21.30 -8.80
N PHE A 37 9.92 -20.11 -8.85
CA PHE A 37 9.32 -18.88 -9.42
C PHE A 37 8.92 -19.04 -10.89
N GLU A 38 9.84 -19.52 -11.74
CA GLU A 38 9.54 -19.77 -13.16
C GLU A 38 8.44 -20.83 -13.35
N ALA A 39 8.44 -21.87 -12.50
CA ALA A 39 7.38 -22.86 -12.47
C ALA A 39 6.03 -22.28 -12.03
N ARG A 40 6.01 -21.38 -11.01
CA ARG A 40 4.82 -20.64 -10.58
C ARG A 40 4.29 -19.74 -11.69
N LYS A 41 5.15 -18.98 -12.39
CA LYS A 41 4.74 -18.17 -13.56
C LYS A 41 4.09 -19.05 -14.63
N ALA A 42 4.73 -20.15 -15.03
CA ALA A 42 4.21 -21.05 -16.06
C ALA A 42 2.86 -21.68 -15.66
N ALA A 43 2.73 -22.17 -14.43
CA ALA A 43 1.47 -22.74 -13.92
C ALA A 43 0.36 -21.68 -13.84
N PHE A 44 0.67 -20.47 -13.37
CA PHE A 44 -0.28 -19.37 -13.28
C PHE A 44 -0.77 -18.90 -14.66
N ARG A 45 0.08 -18.87 -15.70
CA ARG A 45 -0.37 -18.56 -17.08
C ARG A 45 -1.42 -19.57 -17.56
N GLN A 46 -1.27 -20.86 -17.26
CA GLN A 46 -2.30 -21.86 -17.58
C GLN A 46 -3.61 -21.62 -16.80
N THR A 47 -3.53 -21.25 -15.52
CA THR A 47 -4.72 -20.88 -14.71
C THR A 47 -5.43 -19.63 -15.24
N ALA A 48 -4.67 -18.61 -15.65
CA ALA A 48 -5.22 -17.39 -16.25
C ALA A 48 -5.86 -17.64 -17.63
N LEU A 49 -5.27 -18.51 -18.45
CA LEU A 49 -5.87 -18.93 -19.74
C LEU A 49 -7.13 -19.78 -19.57
N ALA A 50 -7.26 -20.51 -18.47
CA ALA A 50 -8.49 -21.23 -18.12
C ALA A 50 -9.60 -20.30 -17.56
N ASN A 51 -9.23 -19.12 -17.05
CA ASN A 51 -10.13 -18.16 -16.40
C ASN A 51 -9.89 -16.75 -16.98
N LEU A 52 -10.10 -16.60 -18.29
CA LEU A 52 -9.83 -15.38 -19.04
C LEU A 52 -10.61 -14.17 -18.49
N ASN A 53 -9.92 -13.02 -18.45
CA ASN A 53 -10.45 -11.69 -18.22
C ASN A 53 -9.54 -10.65 -18.93
N ASN A 54 -9.84 -9.36 -18.86
CA ASN A 54 -9.07 -8.30 -19.54
C ASN A 54 -7.56 -8.30 -19.20
N ASN A 55 -7.18 -8.69 -17.97
CA ASN A 55 -5.78 -8.76 -17.57
C ASN A 55 -5.06 -10.00 -18.12
N ALA A 56 -5.78 -10.98 -18.69
CA ALA A 56 -5.18 -12.17 -19.29
C ALA A 56 -4.69 -11.95 -20.74
N LEU A 57 -5.01 -10.81 -21.38
CA LEU A 57 -4.60 -10.55 -22.77
C LEU A 57 -3.07 -10.56 -23.00
N PRO A 58 -2.21 -9.99 -22.12
CA PRO A 58 -0.76 -10.15 -22.25
C PRO A 58 -0.30 -11.62 -22.17
N ILE A 59 -1.01 -12.47 -21.42
CA ILE A 59 -0.71 -13.91 -21.32
C ILE A 59 -1.13 -14.63 -22.61
N GLN A 60 -2.26 -14.27 -23.23
CA GLN A 60 -2.64 -14.78 -24.54
C GLN A 60 -1.60 -14.40 -25.61
N ALA A 61 -1.18 -13.13 -25.66
CA ALA A 61 -0.14 -12.66 -26.58
C ALA A 61 1.20 -13.40 -26.37
N PHE A 62 1.67 -13.53 -25.12
CA PHE A 62 2.93 -14.20 -24.78
C PHE A 62 2.97 -15.68 -25.19
N GLU A 63 1.85 -16.41 -25.02
CA GLU A 63 1.72 -17.82 -25.42
C GLU A 63 1.38 -17.99 -26.92
N GLY A 64 1.39 -16.92 -27.71
CA GLY A 64 1.13 -16.94 -29.16
C GLY A 64 -0.33 -17.30 -29.51
N LEU A 65 -1.27 -17.04 -28.60
CA LEU A 65 -2.70 -17.33 -28.77
C LEU A 65 -3.45 -16.10 -29.28
N PRO A 66 -4.47 -16.27 -30.15
CA PRO A 66 -5.39 -15.19 -30.49
C PRO A 66 -6.01 -14.59 -29.22
N LEU A 67 -6.06 -13.26 -29.14
CA LEU A 67 -6.66 -12.53 -28.03
C LEU A 67 -8.17 -12.76 -27.97
N SER A 68 -8.73 -12.63 -26.77
CA SER A 68 -10.18 -12.65 -26.60
C SER A 68 -10.79 -11.32 -27.09
N GLU A 69 -11.45 -11.37 -28.24
CA GLU A 69 -12.14 -10.24 -28.89
C GLU A 69 -12.92 -9.36 -27.91
N THR A 70 -13.83 -9.96 -27.13
CA THR A 70 -14.67 -9.25 -26.15
C THR A 70 -13.83 -8.50 -25.11
N HIS A 71 -12.83 -9.15 -24.53
CA HIS A 71 -11.98 -8.53 -23.50
C HIS A 71 -11.02 -7.46 -24.07
N LEU A 72 -10.70 -7.51 -25.36
CA LEU A 72 -9.95 -6.46 -26.05
C LEU A 72 -10.84 -5.25 -26.32
N ASP A 73 -12.06 -5.48 -26.84
CA ASP A 73 -13.05 -4.41 -27.02
C ASP A 73 -13.42 -3.76 -25.67
N ASP A 74 -13.50 -4.54 -24.58
CA ASP A 74 -13.71 -4.04 -23.19
C ASP A 74 -12.54 -3.21 -22.64
N LEU A 75 -11.31 -3.35 -23.17
CA LEU A 75 -10.19 -2.46 -22.83
C LEU A 75 -10.12 -1.21 -23.71
N LEU A 76 -10.51 -1.32 -24.99
CA LEU A 76 -10.51 -0.19 -25.93
C LEU A 76 -11.71 0.74 -25.67
N SER A 77 -12.83 0.20 -25.19
CA SER A 77 -14.04 0.94 -24.82
C SER A 77 -13.80 1.91 -23.66
N GLY A 78 -14.05 3.20 -23.89
CA GLY A 78 -13.88 4.25 -22.87
C GLY A 78 -12.43 4.55 -22.48
N LEU A 79 -11.43 4.04 -23.21
CA LEU A 79 -10.00 4.29 -22.92
C LEU A 79 -9.65 5.79 -22.94
N LEU A 80 -10.26 6.54 -23.87
CA LEU A 80 -9.99 7.97 -24.05
C LEU A 80 -10.65 8.83 -22.97
N ASP A 81 -11.79 8.40 -22.42
CA ASP A 81 -12.66 9.16 -21.51
C ASP A 81 -12.39 8.86 -20.03
N ARG A 82 -11.18 8.37 -19.72
CA ARG A 82 -10.82 7.82 -18.41
C ARG A 82 -9.68 8.61 -17.76
N GLU A 83 -9.86 9.03 -16.52
CA GLU A 83 -8.82 9.63 -15.66
C GLU A 83 -7.52 8.81 -15.63
N THR A 84 -7.67 7.50 -15.44
CA THR A 84 -6.59 6.50 -15.42
C THR A 84 -6.49 5.73 -16.75
N SER A 85 -6.44 6.43 -17.90
CA SER A 85 -6.20 5.82 -19.23
C SER A 85 -4.93 4.95 -19.23
N ASP A 86 -3.89 5.42 -18.55
CA ASP A 86 -2.57 4.80 -18.41
C ASP A 86 -2.62 3.37 -17.87
N PHE A 87 -3.50 3.09 -16.89
CA PHE A 87 -3.70 1.76 -16.31
C PHE A 87 -4.08 0.73 -17.38
N VAL A 88 -4.75 1.15 -18.45
CA VAL A 88 -5.12 0.28 -19.59
C VAL A 88 -4.09 0.39 -20.72
N LEU A 89 -3.60 1.58 -21.01
CA LEU A 89 -2.55 1.82 -22.02
C LEU A 89 -1.32 0.94 -21.77
N VAL A 90 -0.84 0.80 -20.53
CA VAL A 90 0.33 -0.04 -20.22
C VAL A 90 0.09 -1.54 -20.48
N VAL A 91 -1.17 -2.00 -20.41
CA VAL A 91 -1.58 -3.38 -20.76
C VAL A 91 -1.61 -3.55 -22.27
N LEU A 92 -2.20 -2.59 -22.98
CA LEU A 92 -2.26 -2.58 -24.44
C LEU A 92 -0.86 -2.46 -25.06
N MET A 93 0.02 -1.65 -24.48
CA MET A 93 1.42 -1.55 -24.88
C MET A 93 2.16 -2.88 -24.68
N ARG A 94 1.91 -3.60 -23.58
CA ARG A 94 2.49 -4.95 -23.39
C ARG A 94 1.98 -5.95 -24.44
N VAL A 95 0.68 -5.88 -24.78
CA VAL A 95 0.10 -6.71 -25.85
C VAL A 95 0.76 -6.39 -27.19
N LEU A 96 0.88 -5.11 -27.56
CA LEU A 96 1.59 -4.65 -28.76
C LEU A 96 3.04 -5.16 -28.78
N CYS A 97 3.80 -4.99 -27.68
CA CYS A 97 5.17 -5.49 -27.58
C CYS A 97 5.28 -7.00 -27.86
N LEU A 98 4.29 -7.80 -27.43
CA LEU A 98 4.27 -9.26 -27.57
C LEU A 98 3.72 -9.77 -28.92
N THR A 99 2.85 -9.03 -29.62
CA THR A 99 2.30 -9.44 -30.91
C THR A 99 1.92 -8.24 -31.80
N ASP A 100 2.18 -8.37 -33.10
CA ASP A 100 1.80 -7.43 -34.17
C ASP A 100 0.36 -7.63 -34.69
N ALA A 101 -0.28 -8.77 -34.36
CA ALA A 101 -1.55 -9.19 -34.96
C ALA A 101 -2.77 -8.31 -34.60
N TYR A 102 -2.60 -7.32 -33.71
CA TYR A 102 -3.66 -6.43 -33.23
C TYR A 102 -3.31 -4.94 -33.38
N ASP A 103 -2.17 -4.61 -34.02
CA ASP A 103 -1.68 -3.24 -34.23
C ASP A 103 -2.74 -2.37 -34.94
N GLU A 104 -3.39 -2.89 -35.98
CA GLU A 104 -4.45 -2.18 -36.74
C GLU A 104 -5.71 -1.83 -35.91
N ARG A 105 -5.90 -2.43 -34.72
CA ARG A 105 -7.02 -2.12 -33.81
C ARG A 105 -6.63 -1.24 -32.63
N ILE A 106 -5.45 -1.49 -32.06
CA ILE A 106 -5.00 -0.81 -30.85
C ILE A 106 -4.41 0.56 -31.19
N LEU A 107 -3.53 0.64 -32.20
CA LEU A 107 -2.82 1.87 -32.56
C LEU A 107 -3.76 3.05 -32.85
N PRO A 108 -4.82 2.92 -33.68
CA PRO A 108 -5.70 4.06 -34.00
C PRO A 108 -6.44 4.66 -32.81
N ILE A 109 -6.49 3.96 -31.67
CA ILE A 109 -7.10 4.44 -30.44
C ILE A 109 -6.03 5.02 -29.51
N ILE A 110 -4.93 4.29 -29.25
CA ILE A 110 -3.92 4.78 -28.30
C ILE A 110 -3.18 6.03 -28.78
N THR A 111 -3.01 6.22 -30.10
CA THR A 111 -2.40 7.45 -30.66
C THR A 111 -3.29 8.70 -30.53
N GLN A 112 -4.49 8.60 -29.95
CA GLN A 112 -5.33 9.75 -29.60
C GLN A 112 -5.11 10.22 -28.15
N LEU A 113 -4.41 9.43 -27.32
CA LEU A 113 -4.09 9.83 -25.95
C LEU A 113 -2.96 10.87 -25.93
N PRO A 114 -3.04 11.90 -25.08
CA PRO A 114 -1.84 12.56 -24.58
C PRO A 114 -1.00 11.56 -23.76
N PHE A 115 0.24 11.30 -24.20
CA PHE A 115 1.17 10.40 -23.49
C PHE A 115 1.93 11.09 -22.35
N TRP A 116 1.89 12.43 -22.29
CA TRP A 116 2.43 13.24 -21.20
C TRP A 116 1.56 14.48 -20.96
N LEU A 117 1.75 15.12 -19.80
CA LEU A 117 1.03 16.33 -19.40
C LEU A 117 1.24 17.46 -20.44
N ARG A 118 0.17 18.19 -20.72
CA ARG A 118 0.12 19.29 -21.69
C ARG A 118 -0.85 20.38 -21.23
N GLU A 119 -0.84 21.50 -21.95
CA GLU A 119 -1.81 22.59 -21.82
C GLU A 119 -3.27 22.08 -22.00
N ASN A 120 -4.23 22.62 -21.22
CA ASN A 120 -5.66 22.26 -21.30
C ASN A 120 -5.91 20.73 -21.16
N GLU A 121 -5.43 20.13 -20.07
CA GLU A 121 -5.70 18.73 -19.71
C GLU A 121 -6.50 18.69 -18.41
N ASP A 122 -7.80 18.42 -18.52
CA ASP A 122 -8.75 18.52 -17.40
C ASP A 122 -9.07 17.15 -16.74
N LEU A 123 -8.56 16.05 -17.29
CA LEU A 123 -9.07 14.70 -17.01
C LEU A 123 -8.03 13.72 -16.45
N ARG A 124 -6.79 13.74 -16.94
CA ARG A 124 -5.82 12.64 -16.67
C ARG A 124 -4.76 13.03 -15.66
N VAL A 125 -4.37 12.04 -14.84
CA VAL A 125 -3.34 12.21 -13.81
C VAL A 125 -2.00 11.70 -14.35
N TYR A 126 -0.94 12.50 -14.19
CA TYR A 126 0.42 12.18 -14.68
C TYR A 126 1.47 12.10 -13.56
N TRP A 127 1.16 12.62 -12.38
CA TRP A 127 2.16 13.08 -11.41
C TRP A 127 2.41 12.18 -10.20
N SER A 128 1.60 11.15 -9.95
CA SER A 128 2.00 10.12 -8.97
C SER A 128 3.09 9.22 -9.56
N GLU A 129 3.89 8.57 -8.71
CA GLU A 129 4.97 7.70 -9.19
C GLU A 129 4.49 6.57 -10.12
N ASN A 130 3.30 6.02 -9.86
CA ASN A 130 2.72 4.99 -10.70
C ASN A 130 2.27 5.52 -12.07
N HIS A 131 1.54 6.66 -12.11
CA HIS A 131 1.14 7.29 -13.37
C HIS A 131 2.35 7.71 -14.21
N MET A 132 3.35 8.35 -13.59
CA MET A 132 4.58 8.78 -14.27
C MET A 132 5.22 7.64 -15.08
N ILE A 133 5.41 6.45 -14.48
CA ILE A 133 6.09 5.35 -15.18
C ILE A 133 5.20 4.63 -16.19
N MET A 134 3.87 4.54 -15.98
CA MET A 134 2.96 3.94 -16.96
C MET A 134 2.82 4.80 -18.22
N TRP A 135 2.76 6.13 -18.07
CA TRP A 135 2.80 7.07 -19.19
C TRP A 135 4.12 7.01 -19.94
N MET A 136 5.24 7.29 -19.27
CA MET A 136 6.56 7.35 -19.92
C MET A 136 7.01 6.02 -20.53
N SER A 137 6.69 4.87 -19.91
CA SER A 137 7.03 3.56 -20.47
C SER A 137 6.27 3.27 -21.76
N SER A 138 5.00 3.69 -21.83
CA SER A 138 4.18 3.54 -23.03
C SER A 138 4.66 4.45 -24.16
N ASP A 139 5.00 5.71 -23.87
CA ASP A 139 5.49 6.66 -24.89
C ASP A 139 6.85 6.25 -25.48
N TRP A 140 7.77 5.79 -24.61
CA TRP A 140 9.09 5.33 -25.05
C TRP A 140 9.02 4.08 -25.93
N LEU A 141 8.17 3.12 -25.59
CA LEU A 141 7.98 1.90 -26.39
C LEU A 141 7.18 2.17 -27.67
N MET A 142 6.30 3.17 -27.69
CA MET A 142 5.69 3.68 -28.92
C MET A 142 6.75 4.25 -29.87
N MET A 143 7.69 5.05 -29.36
CA MET A 143 8.81 5.58 -30.16
C MET A 143 9.68 4.44 -30.71
N GLU A 144 10.22 3.58 -29.83
CA GLU A 144 11.18 2.53 -30.23
C GLU A 144 10.57 1.47 -31.18
N ARG A 145 9.25 1.22 -31.11
CA ARG A 145 8.58 0.21 -31.93
C ARG A 145 7.92 0.77 -33.20
N PHE A 146 7.34 1.98 -33.15
CA PHE A 146 6.44 2.49 -34.18
C PHE A 146 6.88 3.83 -34.81
N ASP A 147 8.09 4.32 -34.51
CA ASP A 147 8.60 5.62 -35.00
C ASP A 147 7.70 6.80 -34.56
N TRP A 148 7.07 6.65 -33.38
CA TRP A 148 6.19 7.66 -32.78
C TRP A 148 6.99 8.86 -32.27
N SER A 149 6.45 10.07 -32.49
CA SER A 149 7.10 11.32 -32.09
C SER A 149 6.84 11.62 -30.61
N VAL A 150 7.91 11.68 -29.83
CA VAL A 150 7.90 11.99 -28.38
C VAL A 150 8.57 13.34 -28.11
N ASP A 151 8.55 13.81 -26.85
CA ASP A 151 9.28 15.03 -26.46
C ASP A 151 10.78 14.76 -26.21
N ASP A 152 11.62 15.75 -26.54
CA ASP A 152 13.09 15.68 -26.42
C ASP A 152 13.58 15.39 -24.98
N ALA A 153 12.76 15.63 -23.94
CA ALA A 153 13.13 15.37 -22.56
C ALA A 153 12.74 13.96 -22.07
N LEU A 154 11.92 13.18 -22.80
CA LEU A 154 11.42 11.87 -22.34
C LEU A 154 12.53 10.91 -21.88
N ARG A 155 13.61 10.74 -22.67
CA ARG A 155 14.75 9.86 -22.29
C ARG A 155 15.36 10.28 -20.94
N LYS A 156 15.49 11.59 -20.75
CA LYS A 156 16.13 12.22 -19.59
C LYS A 156 15.21 12.17 -18.36
N ARG A 157 13.90 12.35 -18.55
CA ARG A 157 12.84 12.17 -17.56
C ARG A 157 12.80 10.72 -17.06
N LEU A 158 12.82 9.76 -17.97
CA LEU A 158 12.86 8.32 -17.66
C LEU A 158 14.11 7.93 -16.86
N ILE A 159 15.31 8.26 -17.36
CA ILE A 159 16.55 7.92 -16.67
C ILE A 159 16.63 8.60 -15.30
N HIS A 160 16.11 9.81 -15.16
CA HIS A 160 16.02 10.47 -13.86
C HIS A 160 15.07 9.73 -12.90
N TYR A 161 13.84 9.42 -13.34
CA TYR A 161 12.89 8.63 -12.55
C TYR A 161 13.53 7.33 -12.08
N LEU A 162 14.12 6.55 -12.99
CA LEU A 162 14.64 5.22 -12.68
C LEU A 162 15.80 5.27 -11.66
N ASN A 163 16.77 6.16 -11.84
CA ASN A 163 17.85 6.35 -10.87
C ASN A 163 17.32 6.80 -9.50
N LEU A 164 16.38 7.77 -9.49
CA LEU A 164 15.75 8.27 -8.27
C LEU A 164 15.09 7.13 -7.46
N LYS A 165 14.40 6.18 -8.12
CA LYS A 165 13.77 5.04 -7.43
C LYS A 165 14.75 3.93 -7.04
N ILE A 166 15.82 3.70 -7.80
CA ILE A 166 16.90 2.78 -7.42
C ILE A 166 17.58 3.26 -6.13
N GLU A 167 17.91 4.55 -6.06
CA GLU A 167 18.64 5.16 -4.95
C GLU A 167 17.74 5.36 -3.72
N TYR A 168 16.65 6.13 -3.86
CA TYR A 168 15.81 6.57 -2.72
C TYR A 168 14.61 5.66 -2.44
N GLY A 169 14.27 4.75 -3.34
CA GLY A 169 13.04 3.95 -3.26
C GLY A 169 11.80 4.73 -3.73
N TYR A 170 10.63 4.28 -3.29
CA TYR A 170 9.34 4.78 -3.74
C TYR A 170 8.61 5.56 -2.64
N TYR A 171 8.00 6.67 -3.04
CA TYR A 171 7.26 7.62 -2.21
C TYR A 171 5.82 7.16 -1.99
N GLU A 172 5.21 6.41 -2.91
CA GLU A 172 3.93 5.68 -2.68
C GLU A 172 4.21 4.42 -1.83
N PHE A 173 4.87 4.64 -0.68
CA PHE A 173 5.61 3.63 0.07
C PHE A 173 4.72 2.48 0.54
N PHE A 174 5.15 1.27 0.20
CA PHE A 174 4.42 0.02 0.46
C PHE A 174 2.93 0.04 0.02
N SER A 175 2.53 0.92 -0.92
CA SER A 175 1.14 1.00 -1.38
C SER A 175 0.70 -0.30 -2.03
N SER A 176 -0.08 -1.10 -1.30
CA SER A 176 -0.71 -2.31 -1.83
C SER A 176 -1.80 -2.01 -2.88
N THR A 177 -2.03 -0.73 -3.18
CA THR A 177 -2.83 -0.27 -4.32
C THR A 177 -1.96 0.03 -5.55
N TYR A 178 -0.89 0.83 -5.40
CA TYR A 178 -0.16 1.40 -6.55
C TYR A 178 1.12 0.68 -6.94
N TYR A 179 1.85 0.01 -6.03
CA TYR A 179 3.08 -0.72 -6.40
C TYR A 179 2.89 -1.72 -7.57
N PRO A 180 1.75 -2.43 -7.70
CA PRO A 180 1.54 -3.34 -8.82
C PRO A 180 1.46 -2.61 -10.17
N TYR A 181 0.88 -1.40 -10.19
CA TYR A 181 0.80 -0.56 -11.38
C TYR A 181 2.16 0.06 -11.73
N THR A 182 2.90 0.55 -10.73
CA THR A 182 4.30 0.99 -10.90
C THR A 182 5.18 -0.11 -11.49
N LEU A 183 5.04 -1.36 -10.99
CA LEU A 183 5.75 -2.53 -11.50
C LEU A 183 5.45 -2.81 -12.98
N SER A 184 4.22 -2.56 -13.45
CA SER A 184 3.82 -2.86 -14.83
C SER A 184 4.59 -2.04 -15.89
N GLY A 185 4.76 -0.73 -15.66
CA GLY A 185 5.53 0.15 -16.54
C GLY A 185 7.04 -0.17 -16.51
N LEU A 186 7.57 -0.51 -15.32
CA LEU A 186 8.96 -0.93 -15.17
C LEU A 186 9.25 -2.24 -15.92
N LEU A 187 8.38 -3.24 -15.80
CA LEU A 187 8.54 -4.52 -16.52
C LEU A 187 8.42 -4.36 -18.03
N ASN A 188 7.58 -3.43 -18.53
CA ASN A 188 7.53 -3.14 -19.97
C ASN A 188 8.86 -2.57 -20.49
N LEU A 189 9.46 -1.58 -19.81
CA LEU A 189 10.76 -1.04 -20.22
C LEU A 189 11.87 -2.09 -20.10
N ALA A 190 11.85 -2.89 -19.03
CA ALA A 190 12.87 -3.90 -18.78
C ALA A 190 12.83 -5.08 -19.77
N ASP A 191 11.64 -5.50 -20.22
CA ASP A 191 11.48 -6.60 -21.19
C ASP A 191 11.66 -6.17 -22.66
N PHE A 192 11.32 -4.93 -23.02
CA PHE A 192 11.11 -4.55 -24.43
C PHE A 192 11.92 -3.36 -24.94
N SER A 193 12.59 -2.58 -24.06
CA SER A 193 13.30 -1.39 -24.55
C SER A 193 14.59 -1.74 -25.30
N GLN A 194 14.84 -1.02 -26.39
CA GLN A 194 16.05 -1.18 -27.22
C GLN A 194 17.23 -0.39 -26.62
N ASP A 195 16.94 0.68 -25.86
CA ASP A 195 17.91 1.39 -25.04
C ASP A 195 18.34 0.56 -23.82
N MET A 196 19.51 -0.07 -23.94
CA MET A 196 20.11 -0.93 -22.92
C MET A 196 20.35 -0.22 -21.57
N GLU A 197 20.46 1.11 -21.52
CA GLU A 197 20.57 1.86 -20.25
C GLU A 197 19.21 1.89 -19.55
N ILE A 198 18.14 2.22 -20.29
CA ILE A 198 16.77 2.26 -19.76
C ILE A 198 16.29 0.86 -19.36
N ALA A 199 16.52 -0.17 -20.17
CA ALA A 199 16.14 -1.55 -19.82
C ALA A 199 16.82 -2.03 -18.53
N ALA A 200 18.13 -1.79 -18.38
CA ALA A 200 18.88 -2.19 -17.18
C ALA A 200 18.47 -1.40 -15.92
N LEU A 201 18.21 -0.10 -16.05
CA LEU A 201 17.70 0.73 -14.96
C LEU A 201 16.27 0.34 -14.57
N ALA A 202 15.40 0.02 -15.54
CA ALA A 202 14.03 -0.44 -15.29
C ALA A 202 13.99 -1.79 -14.56
N ALA A 203 14.84 -2.74 -14.96
CA ALA A 203 15.01 -4.01 -14.24
C ALA A 203 15.49 -3.77 -12.79
N SER A 204 16.50 -2.90 -12.60
CA SER A 204 17.04 -2.55 -11.28
C SER A 204 16.00 -1.86 -10.38
N ALA A 205 15.18 -0.97 -10.95
CA ALA A 205 14.10 -0.28 -10.24
C ALA A 205 12.94 -1.23 -9.87
N ALA A 206 12.61 -2.20 -10.73
CA ALA A 206 11.63 -3.25 -10.43
C ALA A 206 12.13 -4.21 -9.34
N GLN A 207 13.40 -4.59 -9.39
CA GLN A 207 14.06 -5.38 -8.34
C GLN A 207 14.04 -4.65 -6.99
N ARG A 208 14.36 -3.35 -6.97
CA ARG A 208 14.28 -2.49 -5.78
C ARG A 208 12.86 -2.43 -5.21
N LEU A 209 11.85 -2.19 -6.07
CA LEU A 209 10.44 -2.14 -5.67
C LEU A 209 9.99 -3.44 -4.98
N MET A 210 10.32 -4.59 -5.59
CA MET A 210 9.94 -5.89 -5.05
C MET A 210 10.75 -6.31 -3.83
N ALA A 211 12.02 -5.90 -3.72
CA ALA A 211 12.80 -6.10 -2.50
C ALA A 211 12.17 -5.39 -1.30
N ASP A 212 11.77 -4.12 -1.47
CA ASP A 212 11.08 -3.35 -0.43
C ASP A 212 9.72 -3.99 -0.06
N VAL A 213 8.92 -4.45 -1.05
CA VAL A 213 7.65 -5.17 -0.80
C VAL A 213 7.84 -6.48 -0.03
N LEU A 214 8.83 -7.31 -0.40
CA LEU A 214 9.04 -8.63 0.22
C LEU A 214 9.50 -8.57 1.69
N LEU A 215 9.96 -7.42 2.18
CA LEU A 215 10.19 -7.21 3.61
C LEU A 215 8.92 -7.49 4.44
N LEU A 216 7.75 -7.13 3.90
CA LEU A 216 6.49 -7.06 4.66
C LEU A 216 5.48 -8.17 4.34
N VAL A 217 5.76 -9.04 3.37
CA VAL A 217 4.97 -10.26 3.14
C VAL A 217 5.25 -11.26 4.27
N ASN A 218 4.23 -11.70 5.01
CA ASN A 218 4.37 -12.68 6.11
C ASN A 218 4.32 -14.14 5.62
N GLU A 219 4.45 -15.11 6.54
CA GLU A 219 4.43 -16.55 6.23
C GLU A 219 3.13 -17.03 5.56
N GLN A 220 2.01 -16.32 5.72
CA GLN A 220 0.73 -16.64 5.08
C GLN A 220 0.53 -15.87 3.76
N GLY A 221 1.56 -15.18 3.25
CA GLY A 221 1.51 -14.41 2.00
C GLY A 221 0.74 -13.09 2.08
N ALA A 222 0.25 -12.71 3.26
CA ALA A 222 -0.46 -11.46 3.48
C ALA A 222 0.51 -10.27 3.53
N PHE A 223 0.02 -9.10 3.13
CA PHE A 223 0.80 -7.86 3.00
C PHE A 223 -0.02 -6.69 3.54
N PHE A 224 0.13 -6.41 4.85
CA PHE A 224 -0.61 -5.37 5.55
C PHE A 224 0.34 -4.30 6.14
N PRO A 225 0.96 -3.48 5.29
CA PRO A 225 1.95 -2.48 5.71
C PRO A 225 1.31 -1.19 6.23
N ALA A 226 2.02 -0.49 7.12
CA ALA A 226 1.96 0.96 7.22
C ALA A 226 2.42 1.57 5.90
N ALA A 227 1.58 2.36 5.23
CA ALA A 227 1.75 2.72 3.84
C ALA A 227 1.31 4.16 3.53
N GLY A 228 1.92 4.74 2.50
CA GLY A 228 1.39 5.91 1.78
C GLY A 228 0.46 5.47 0.66
N ARG A 229 -0.46 6.34 0.26
CA ARG A 229 -1.29 6.18 -0.95
C ARG A 229 -2.00 4.81 -0.98
N ASN A 230 -2.65 4.43 0.11
CA ASN A 230 -3.39 3.17 0.21
C ASN A 230 -4.82 3.35 0.71
N TYR A 231 -5.63 2.29 0.62
CA TYR A 231 -7.07 2.34 0.90
C TYR A 231 -7.50 1.25 1.89
N VAL A 232 -8.49 1.57 2.73
CA VAL A 232 -9.13 0.66 3.70
C VAL A 232 -9.47 -0.70 3.08
N SER A 233 -9.98 -0.70 1.85
CA SER A 233 -10.40 -1.89 1.11
C SER A 233 -9.30 -2.95 0.95
N LYS A 234 -8.02 -2.58 1.04
CA LYS A 234 -6.86 -3.49 0.95
C LYS A 234 -6.49 -4.18 2.25
N TYR A 235 -7.03 -3.73 3.39
CA TYR A 235 -6.75 -4.30 4.72
C TYR A 235 -7.90 -5.17 5.24
N LEU A 236 -9.09 -5.09 4.61
CA LEU A 236 -10.25 -5.94 4.93
C LEU A 236 -10.07 -7.42 4.53
N SER A 237 -9.16 -7.71 3.59
CA SER A 237 -8.91 -9.04 3.01
C SER A 237 -7.43 -9.22 2.71
N ALA A 238 -6.89 -10.41 2.93
CA ALA A 238 -5.56 -10.82 2.44
C ALA A 238 -5.61 -11.41 1.02
N LEU A 239 -6.80 -11.48 0.42
CA LEU A 239 -7.12 -12.35 -0.73
C LEU A 239 -7.88 -11.57 -1.82
N ASN A 240 -7.62 -11.94 -3.08
CA ASN A 240 -8.28 -11.49 -4.30
C ASN A 240 -8.14 -9.98 -4.57
N HIS A 241 -6.89 -9.53 -4.60
CA HIS A 241 -6.47 -8.18 -4.97
C HIS A 241 -5.50 -8.25 -6.18
N ASN A 242 -4.72 -7.18 -6.41
CA ASN A 242 -3.65 -7.15 -7.42
C ASN A 242 -2.30 -7.55 -6.79
N HIS A 243 -2.09 -7.18 -5.52
CA HIS A 243 -0.83 -7.37 -4.79
C HIS A 243 -0.64 -8.80 -4.27
N ASP A 244 -1.68 -9.46 -3.72
CA ASP A 244 -1.61 -10.84 -3.22
C ASP A 244 -1.25 -11.82 -4.33
N LYS A 245 -1.82 -11.63 -5.53
CA LYS A 245 -1.49 -12.44 -6.72
C LYS A 245 -0.03 -12.26 -7.17
N VAL A 246 0.51 -11.04 -7.09
CA VAL A 246 1.95 -10.79 -7.32
C VAL A 246 2.81 -11.40 -6.21
N ASN A 247 2.42 -11.25 -4.94
CA ASN A 247 3.17 -11.77 -3.79
C ASN A 247 3.20 -13.29 -3.77
N TYR A 248 2.10 -13.97 -4.15
CA TYR A 248 2.09 -15.41 -4.40
C TYR A 248 3.05 -15.81 -5.53
N LEU A 249 3.04 -15.10 -6.66
CA LEU A 249 3.96 -15.39 -7.76
C LEU A 249 5.41 -15.34 -7.26
N PHE A 250 5.80 -14.28 -6.56
CA PHE A 250 7.15 -14.12 -6.03
C PHE A 250 7.50 -15.16 -4.94
N THR A 251 6.67 -15.35 -3.93
CA THR A 251 7.03 -16.12 -2.71
C THR A 251 6.55 -17.57 -2.68
N GLY A 252 5.48 -17.90 -3.42
CA GLY A 252 4.72 -19.15 -3.27
C GLY A 252 3.84 -19.24 -2.02
N LEU A 253 3.71 -18.15 -1.25
CA LEU A 253 2.90 -18.05 -0.03
C LEU A 253 1.51 -17.46 -0.33
N GLY A 254 0.54 -17.76 0.53
CA GLY A 254 -0.85 -17.29 0.38
C GLY A 254 -1.70 -18.18 -0.54
N PRO A 255 -2.90 -17.70 -0.95
CA PRO A 255 -3.80 -18.46 -1.82
C PRO A 255 -3.21 -18.60 -3.23
N VAL A 256 -3.44 -19.74 -3.88
CA VAL A 256 -3.12 -19.89 -5.31
C VAL A 256 -4.10 -19.01 -6.12
N PRO A 257 -3.63 -18.05 -6.94
CA PRO A 257 -4.49 -17.19 -7.74
C PRO A 257 -5.31 -17.97 -8.77
N THR A 258 -6.59 -17.62 -8.89
CA THR A 258 -7.57 -18.27 -9.79
C THR A 258 -7.62 -17.68 -11.20
N ASP A 259 -7.13 -16.46 -11.38
CA ASP A 259 -7.38 -15.61 -12.56
C ASP A 259 -6.40 -14.43 -12.58
N ALA A 260 -6.23 -13.80 -13.74
CA ALA A 260 -5.30 -12.68 -13.90
C ALA A 260 -5.78 -11.39 -13.22
N SER A 261 -4.89 -10.76 -12.45
CA SER A 261 -4.95 -9.32 -12.13
C SER A 261 -3.93 -8.56 -12.96
N HIS A 262 -4.15 -7.25 -13.10
CA HIS A 262 -3.35 -6.32 -13.92
C HIS A 262 -1.85 -6.63 -13.88
N ALA A 263 -1.19 -6.50 -12.73
CA ALA A 263 0.26 -6.63 -12.62
C ALA A 263 0.74 -8.09 -12.69
N SER A 264 -0.06 -9.03 -12.20
CA SER A 264 0.30 -10.46 -12.21
C SER A 264 0.54 -11.01 -13.63
N ALA A 265 -0.11 -10.43 -14.64
CA ALA A 265 0.12 -10.79 -16.05
C ALA A 265 1.48 -10.29 -16.58
N PHE A 266 1.95 -9.12 -16.15
CA PHE A 266 3.28 -8.60 -16.48
C PHE A 266 4.34 -9.51 -15.87
N VAL A 267 4.26 -9.76 -14.56
CA VAL A 267 5.16 -10.66 -13.83
C VAL A 267 5.22 -12.04 -14.51
N ALA A 268 4.06 -12.63 -14.81
CA ALA A 268 3.97 -13.96 -15.41
C ALA A 268 4.53 -14.08 -16.83
N THR A 269 4.65 -12.96 -17.55
CA THR A 269 5.15 -12.89 -18.95
C THR A 269 6.48 -12.14 -19.05
N SER A 270 7.14 -11.84 -17.92
CA SER A 270 8.40 -11.10 -17.89
C SER A 270 9.62 -12.01 -17.80
N SER A 271 10.71 -11.53 -18.40
CA SER A 271 12.04 -12.12 -18.46
C SER A 271 13.00 -11.61 -17.36
N VAL A 272 12.61 -10.57 -16.61
CA VAL A 272 13.44 -9.97 -15.56
C VAL A 272 13.77 -10.99 -14.47
N ASP A 273 15.06 -11.14 -14.17
CA ASP A 273 15.55 -11.97 -13.07
C ASP A 273 15.23 -11.31 -11.72
N PHE A 274 14.46 -12.02 -10.89
CA PHE A 274 14.13 -11.65 -9.52
C PHE A 274 14.72 -12.61 -8.48
N GLY A 275 15.59 -13.54 -8.87
CA GLY A 275 16.07 -14.62 -7.99
C GLY A 275 16.67 -14.12 -6.69
N ALA A 276 17.61 -13.17 -6.76
CA ALA A 276 18.22 -12.55 -5.58
C ALA A 276 17.23 -11.76 -4.71
N VAL A 277 16.11 -11.27 -5.28
CA VAL A 277 15.05 -10.56 -4.56
C VAL A 277 14.15 -11.56 -3.83
N ILE A 278 13.76 -12.64 -4.48
CA ILE A 278 12.96 -13.73 -3.88
C ILE A 278 13.76 -14.42 -2.77
N ASP A 279 15.02 -14.78 -3.05
CA ASP A 279 15.94 -15.41 -2.09
C ASP A 279 16.37 -14.44 -0.94
N SER A 280 15.95 -13.17 -0.97
CA SER A 280 16.12 -12.20 0.14
C SER A 280 15.04 -12.29 1.22
N TRP A 281 13.86 -12.84 0.92
CA TRP A 281 12.73 -12.89 1.86
C TRP A 281 13.06 -13.66 3.15
N ARG A 282 12.61 -13.15 4.30
CA ARG A 282 12.77 -13.79 5.61
C ARG A 282 11.43 -13.83 6.36
N PRO A 283 11.14 -14.88 7.15
CA PRO A 283 9.95 -14.93 8.01
C PRO A 283 10.09 -14.01 9.23
N GLN A 284 11.31 -13.85 9.74
CA GLN A 284 11.65 -12.98 10.86
C GLN A 284 12.43 -11.75 10.37
N LEU A 285 12.02 -10.57 10.83
CA LEU A 285 12.62 -9.28 10.51
C LEU A 285 12.34 -8.28 11.63
N ASN A 286 13.36 -7.60 12.14
CA ASN A 286 13.20 -6.48 13.06
C ASN A 286 14.20 -5.39 12.68
N GLN A 287 13.73 -4.33 12.04
CA GLN A 287 14.56 -3.23 11.55
C GLN A 287 13.81 -1.90 11.46
N SER A 288 14.53 -0.83 11.15
CA SER A 288 13.96 0.43 10.71
C SER A 288 14.67 0.90 9.46
N LEU A 289 13.91 1.49 8.53
CA LEU A 289 14.42 2.02 7.27
C LEU A 289 13.84 3.40 6.98
N THR A 290 14.52 4.15 6.12
CA THR A 290 14.06 5.45 5.61
C THR A 290 13.76 5.29 4.13
N LEU A 291 12.59 5.75 3.67
CA LEU A 291 12.23 5.79 2.25
C LEU A 291 12.14 7.23 1.77
N GLY A 292 12.62 7.45 0.55
CA GLY A 292 12.74 8.79 -0.03
C GLY A 292 13.89 9.62 0.55
N HIS A 293 13.75 10.92 0.45
CA HIS A 293 14.73 11.94 0.84
C HIS A 293 14.05 13.09 1.59
N PRO A 294 14.78 13.97 2.30
CA PRO A 294 14.22 15.23 2.76
C PRO A 294 13.70 16.06 1.57
N LEU A 295 12.47 16.59 1.65
CA LEU A 295 11.86 17.36 0.57
C LEU A 295 12.71 18.57 0.15
N SER A 296 13.40 19.19 1.10
CA SER A 296 14.35 20.31 0.90
C SER A 296 15.63 19.96 0.12
N GLN A 297 15.76 18.72 -0.40
CA GLN A 297 16.78 18.33 -1.37
C GLN A 297 16.24 18.29 -2.81
N GLY A 298 14.94 18.48 -3.03
CA GLY A 298 14.28 18.36 -4.33
C GLY A 298 14.94 19.15 -5.45
N ASP A 299 15.24 20.43 -5.24
CA ASP A 299 15.86 21.30 -6.26
C ASP A 299 17.25 20.81 -6.71
N VAL A 300 17.98 20.16 -5.80
CA VAL A 300 19.32 19.60 -6.05
C VAL A 300 19.22 18.23 -6.71
N LEU A 301 18.24 17.41 -6.31
CA LEU A 301 18.00 16.09 -6.89
C LEU A 301 17.46 16.19 -8.32
N HIS A 302 16.47 17.05 -8.55
CA HIS A 302 15.85 17.27 -9.86
C HIS A 302 16.60 18.32 -10.71
N ALA A 303 17.82 18.70 -10.28
CA ALA A 303 18.63 19.71 -10.95
C ALA A 303 18.86 19.38 -12.43
N GLY A 304 18.47 20.32 -13.30
CA GLY A 304 18.62 20.19 -14.74
C GLY A 304 17.49 19.44 -15.46
N GLN A 305 16.42 19.01 -14.78
CA GLN A 305 15.14 18.75 -15.46
C GLN A 305 14.55 20.05 -16.05
N SER A 306 13.48 19.96 -16.85
CA SER A 306 12.67 21.14 -17.16
C SER A 306 11.95 21.63 -15.91
N ASP A 307 11.46 22.88 -15.88
CA ASP A 307 10.71 23.40 -14.74
C ASP A 307 9.42 22.59 -14.50
N ILE A 308 8.69 22.25 -15.58
CA ILE A 308 7.52 21.33 -15.55
C ILE A 308 7.92 19.98 -14.94
N ASP A 309 8.99 19.36 -15.44
CA ASP A 309 9.41 18.03 -14.97
C ASP A 309 9.91 18.04 -13.53
N ARG A 310 10.62 19.09 -13.08
CA ARG A 310 11.00 19.29 -11.67
C ARG A 310 9.77 19.22 -10.77
N ILE A 311 8.74 19.97 -11.13
CA ILE A 311 7.54 20.13 -10.30
C ILE A 311 6.71 18.84 -10.30
N ILE A 312 6.59 18.16 -11.45
CA ILE A 312 5.97 16.82 -11.51
C ILE A 312 6.74 15.82 -10.62
N PHE A 313 8.08 15.83 -10.62
CA PHE A 313 8.86 14.98 -9.72
C PHE A 313 8.61 15.31 -8.23
N GLN A 314 8.48 16.59 -7.87
CA GLN A 314 8.15 17.03 -6.52
C GLN A 314 6.69 16.67 -6.12
N TRP A 315 5.73 16.77 -7.06
CA TRP A 315 4.35 16.30 -6.88
C TRP A 315 4.29 14.78 -6.69
N SER A 316 5.16 14.00 -7.34
CA SER A 316 5.26 12.55 -7.12
C SER A 316 5.64 12.17 -5.67
N ALA A 317 6.31 13.08 -4.96
CA ALA A 317 6.60 12.95 -3.53
C ALA A 317 5.45 13.42 -2.63
N GLY A 318 4.26 13.70 -3.18
CA GLY A 318 3.12 14.30 -2.49
C GLY A 318 3.27 15.81 -2.25
N GLY A 319 4.18 16.48 -2.97
CA GLY A 319 4.59 17.85 -2.72
C GLY A 319 3.55 18.95 -2.97
N TYR A 320 2.49 18.65 -3.74
CA TYR A 320 1.42 19.56 -4.23
C TYR A 320 1.44 20.99 -3.67
N PHE A 321 0.85 21.25 -2.51
CA PHE A 321 0.77 22.60 -1.91
C PHE A 321 1.68 22.78 -0.69
N HIS A 322 2.72 21.95 -0.52
CA HIS A 322 3.70 22.12 0.56
C HIS A 322 4.31 23.53 0.51
N PRO A 323 4.53 24.23 1.64
CA PRO A 323 4.96 25.64 1.64
C PRO A 323 6.22 25.98 0.82
N ASP A 324 7.16 25.03 0.76
CA ASP A 324 8.40 25.17 0.01
C ASP A 324 8.21 25.01 -1.52
N LEU A 325 7.02 24.57 -1.96
CA LEU A 325 6.67 24.21 -3.35
C LEU A 325 5.40 24.93 -3.88
N ALA A 326 4.62 25.57 -3.01
CA ALA A 326 3.32 26.14 -3.37
C ALA A 326 3.38 27.28 -4.42
N GLU A 327 4.54 27.94 -4.57
CA GLU A 327 4.75 28.93 -5.65
C GLU A 327 4.99 28.26 -7.01
N ASP A 328 5.83 27.21 -7.03
CA ASP A 328 6.09 26.36 -8.21
C ASP A 328 4.79 25.71 -8.70
N THR A 329 3.97 25.21 -7.78
CA THR A 329 2.65 24.62 -8.08
C THR A 329 1.69 25.61 -8.73
N LEU A 330 1.56 26.84 -8.21
CA LEU A 330 0.74 27.86 -8.89
C LEU A 330 1.27 28.22 -10.27
N TRP A 331 2.59 28.35 -10.43
CA TRP A 331 3.16 28.59 -11.75
C TRP A 331 2.83 27.46 -12.73
N LEU A 332 2.86 26.19 -12.31
CA LEU A 332 2.52 25.07 -13.20
C LEU A 332 1.02 25.02 -13.57
N LEU A 333 0.11 25.44 -12.68
CA LEU A 333 -1.31 25.57 -13.00
C LEU A 333 -1.56 26.70 -14.01
N ASP A 334 -0.89 27.85 -13.85
CA ASP A 334 -0.98 29.00 -14.76
C ASP A 334 -0.31 28.74 -16.13
N GLU A 335 0.83 28.05 -16.17
CA GLU A 335 1.61 27.80 -17.41
C GLU A 335 0.94 26.76 -18.33
N LEU A 336 0.16 25.83 -17.77
CA LEU A 336 -0.52 24.75 -18.50
C LEU A 336 -2.05 24.84 -18.51
N ASP A 337 -2.62 25.92 -17.97
CA ASP A 337 -4.08 26.15 -17.86
C ASP A 337 -4.83 24.93 -17.28
N LEU A 338 -4.38 24.50 -16.10
CA LEU A 338 -4.89 23.29 -15.41
C LEU A 338 -5.94 23.60 -14.34
N TRP A 339 -6.50 24.81 -14.35
CA TRP A 339 -7.41 25.30 -13.31
C TRP A 339 -8.79 24.60 -13.30
N GLU A 340 -9.21 24.02 -14.43
CA GLU A 340 -10.43 23.21 -14.57
C GLU A 340 -10.16 21.69 -14.37
N HIS A 341 -8.91 21.24 -14.18
CA HIS A 341 -8.60 19.83 -13.91
C HIS A 341 -9.14 19.38 -12.55
N HIS A 342 -9.72 18.19 -12.51
CA HIS A 342 -10.58 17.78 -11.40
C HIS A 342 -9.89 17.72 -10.02
N ASP A 343 -8.59 17.40 -9.98
CA ASP A 343 -7.79 17.33 -8.74
C ASP A 343 -7.52 18.73 -8.14
N PHE A 344 -7.68 19.81 -8.92
CA PHE A 344 -7.41 21.19 -8.49
C PHE A 344 -8.68 22.01 -8.18
N ASN A 345 -9.87 21.43 -8.31
CA ASN A 345 -11.17 22.06 -7.95
C ASN A 345 -11.18 22.73 -6.56
N ASP A 346 -10.65 22.07 -5.53
CA ASP A 346 -10.58 22.59 -4.16
C ASP A 346 -9.67 23.85 -4.04
N PHE A 347 -8.85 24.11 -5.07
CA PHE A 347 -7.90 25.22 -5.15
C PHE A 347 -8.27 26.28 -6.21
N ALA A 348 -9.32 26.08 -7.03
CA ALA A 348 -9.72 27.03 -8.07
C ALA A 348 -9.98 28.48 -7.56
N GLY A 349 -10.31 28.64 -6.27
CA GLY A 349 -10.37 29.94 -5.60
C GLY A 349 -9.04 30.72 -5.50
N PHE A 350 -7.91 30.14 -5.92
CA PHE A 350 -6.60 30.77 -6.03
C PHE A 350 -6.21 31.18 -7.47
N GLU A 351 -7.07 30.95 -8.47
CA GLU A 351 -6.85 31.37 -9.86
C GLU A 351 -6.48 32.87 -9.94
N GLY A 352 -5.42 33.20 -10.67
CA GLY A 352 -4.98 34.59 -10.88
C GLY A 352 -4.42 35.31 -9.64
N PHE A 353 -4.25 34.63 -8.49
CA PHE A 353 -3.50 35.18 -7.36
C PHE A 353 -1.98 35.07 -7.59
N PRO A 354 -1.18 36.09 -7.24
CA PRO A 354 0.28 36.00 -7.35
C PRO A 354 0.86 34.86 -6.49
N ALA A 355 1.82 34.10 -7.04
CA ALA A 355 2.40 32.89 -6.43
C ALA A 355 2.73 32.98 -4.92
N TRP A 356 3.28 34.12 -4.45
CA TRP A 356 3.59 34.35 -3.02
C TRP A 356 2.39 34.23 -2.07
N VAL A 357 1.17 34.40 -2.59
CA VAL A 357 -0.07 34.19 -1.84
C VAL A 357 -0.25 32.71 -1.49
N ALA A 358 0.14 31.78 -2.37
CA ALA A 358 0.09 30.35 -2.08
C ALA A 358 1.16 29.91 -1.08
N SER A 359 2.39 30.47 -1.11
CA SER A 359 3.36 30.24 -0.02
C SER A 359 2.82 30.76 1.32
N THR A 360 2.23 31.95 1.34
CA THR A 360 1.62 32.52 2.56
C THR A 360 0.42 31.69 3.05
N GLY A 361 -0.46 31.27 2.14
CA GLY A 361 -1.65 30.47 2.44
C GLY A 361 -1.31 29.07 2.91
N SER A 362 -0.36 28.39 2.26
CA SER A 362 0.09 27.06 2.66
C SER A 362 0.84 27.03 4.00
N ILE A 363 1.49 28.12 4.40
CA ILE A 363 2.05 28.28 5.76
C ILE A 363 0.92 28.38 6.81
N ILE A 364 -0.19 29.04 6.48
CA ILE A 364 -1.38 29.12 7.35
C ILE A 364 -2.10 27.76 7.41
N LEU A 365 -2.21 27.08 6.26
CA LEU A 365 -2.81 25.75 6.09
C LEU A 365 -1.84 24.59 6.42
N ALA A 366 -0.80 24.82 7.23
CA ALA A 366 0.31 23.87 7.42
C ALA A 366 -0.06 22.54 8.11
N SER A 367 -1.28 22.39 8.61
CA SER A 367 -1.87 21.13 9.09
C SER A 367 -2.61 20.33 8.01
N ILE A 368 -2.71 20.89 6.80
CA ILE A 368 -3.31 20.30 5.60
C ILE A 368 -2.20 20.14 4.55
N THR A 369 -1.55 21.23 4.16
CA THR A 369 -0.60 21.29 3.03
C THR A 369 0.70 20.51 3.19
N ARG A 370 1.15 20.26 4.43
CA ARG A 370 2.44 19.60 4.67
C ARG A 370 2.37 18.08 4.65
N SER A 371 1.21 17.52 5.01
CA SER A 371 1.06 16.10 5.31
C SER A 371 0.62 15.25 4.12
N SER A 372 0.44 15.86 2.94
CA SER A 372 0.37 15.15 1.66
C SER A 372 1.70 14.51 1.26
N VAL A 373 2.83 15.02 1.78
CA VAL A 373 4.19 14.60 1.43
C VAL A 373 4.50 13.19 1.94
N LEU A 374 5.15 12.38 1.10
CA LEU A 374 5.39 10.95 1.32
C LEU A 374 6.88 10.55 1.34
N THR A 375 7.79 11.50 1.11
CA THR A 375 9.24 11.29 1.02
C THR A 375 9.95 11.64 2.35
N GLY A 376 11.00 10.89 2.69
CA GLY A 376 11.75 11.06 3.95
C GLY A 376 11.11 10.38 5.16
N VAL A 377 10.22 9.40 4.94
CA VAL A 377 9.52 8.68 6.00
C VAL A 377 10.43 7.63 6.65
N ASN A 378 10.45 7.60 7.98
CA ASN A 378 11.11 6.55 8.76
C ASN A 378 10.08 5.49 9.16
N ILE A 379 10.32 4.23 8.84
CA ILE A 379 9.38 3.13 9.06
C ILE A 379 10.07 2.05 9.89
N ALA A 380 9.45 1.71 11.02
CA ALA A 380 9.81 0.54 11.82
C ALA A 380 9.05 -0.69 11.30
N ILE A 381 9.74 -1.83 11.28
CA ILE A 381 9.24 -3.10 10.77
C ILE A 381 9.58 -4.18 11.78
N TYR A 382 8.57 -4.79 12.36
CA TYR A 382 8.65 -6.07 13.08
C TYR A 382 7.83 -7.11 12.31
N LYS A 383 8.42 -8.27 12.05
CA LYS A 383 7.78 -9.44 11.45
C LYS A 383 8.36 -10.68 12.12
N ASP A 384 7.49 -11.58 12.55
CA ASP A 384 7.87 -12.78 13.28
C ASP A 384 6.91 -13.92 12.91
N GLY A 385 7.28 -14.66 11.88
CA GLY A 385 6.49 -15.74 11.30
C GLY A 385 5.14 -15.25 10.75
N PRO A 386 4.01 -15.56 11.41
CA PRO A 386 2.70 -15.07 10.98
C PRO A 386 2.47 -13.58 11.29
N VAL A 387 3.06 -13.05 12.36
CA VAL A 387 2.70 -11.70 12.83
C VAL A 387 3.56 -10.62 12.19
N SER A 388 2.97 -9.44 11.99
CA SER A 388 3.70 -8.22 11.66
C SER A 388 3.19 -7.03 12.46
N LEU A 389 4.06 -6.07 12.70
CA LEU A 389 3.74 -4.74 13.20
C LEU A 389 4.64 -3.74 12.49
N THR A 390 4.04 -2.79 11.79
CA THR A 390 4.75 -1.75 11.03
C THR A 390 4.23 -0.38 11.41
N ALA A 391 5.10 0.62 11.47
CA ALA A 391 4.72 1.98 11.85
C ALA A 391 5.65 3.07 11.31
N THR A 392 5.06 4.15 10.81
CA THR A 392 5.76 5.40 10.49
C THR A 392 6.14 6.12 11.79
N GLN A 393 7.42 6.43 11.98
CA GLN A 393 7.93 6.95 13.25
C GLN A 393 7.69 8.46 13.36
N GLY A 394 6.58 8.82 14.00
CA GLY A 394 6.21 10.21 14.28
C GLY A 394 5.89 11.06 13.04
N TYR A 395 5.49 10.42 11.94
CA TYR A 395 5.30 11.07 10.65
C TYR A 395 4.04 11.94 10.62
N TRP A 396 4.21 13.22 10.27
CA TRP A 396 3.16 14.26 10.14
C TRP A 396 2.15 14.42 11.28
N SER A 397 2.44 13.91 12.48
CA SER A 397 1.53 13.90 13.64
C SER A 397 0.75 15.21 13.85
N GLY A 398 -0.57 15.06 14.03
CA GLY A 398 -1.54 16.13 14.25
C GLY A 398 -2.16 16.75 12.99
N ARG A 399 -1.75 16.30 11.79
CA ARG A 399 -2.16 16.86 10.48
C ARG A 399 -3.05 15.91 9.69
N LEU A 400 -3.76 16.43 8.70
CA LEU A 400 -4.62 15.66 7.79
C LEU A 400 -3.85 14.53 7.07
N GLY A 401 -4.42 13.33 7.01
CA GLY A 401 -3.78 12.13 6.48
C GLY A 401 -4.33 11.68 5.12
N TYR A 402 -3.64 12.05 4.05
CA TYR A 402 -3.98 11.70 2.66
C TYR A 402 -3.60 10.26 2.34
N GLN A 403 -4.58 9.35 2.31
CA GLN A 403 -4.40 7.92 2.00
C GLN A 403 -3.29 7.23 2.83
N LEU A 404 -2.95 7.79 4.00
CA LEU A 404 -1.85 7.37 4.86
C LEU A 404 -2.35 6.41 5.94
N PHE A 405 -1.69 5.24 6.04
CA PHE A 405 -1.90 4.22 7.06
C PHE A 405 -0.70 4.23 8.00
N PRO A 406 -0.77 4.91 9.17
CA PRO A 406 0.42 5.28 9.95
C PRO A 406 1.04 4.11 10.71
N TRP A 407 0.21 3.12 11.07
CA TRP A 407 0.64 1.84 11.60
C TRP A 407 -0.37 0.76 11.21
N VAL A 408 0.09 -0.48 11.08
CA VAL A 408 -0.77 -1.66 10.91
C VAL A 408 -0.11 -2.84 11.62
N ALA A 409 -0.92 -3.65 12.30
CA ALA A 409 -0.55 -4.96 12.84
C ALA A 409 -1.28 -6.08 12.08
N SER A 410 -0.70 -7.27 12.04
CA SER A 410 -1.36 -8.48 11.52
C SER A 410 -1.07 -9.70 12.38
N THR A 411 -2.05 -10.60 12.49
CA THR A 411 -1.90 -11.92 13.14
C THR A 411 -1.63 -13.06 12.15
N GLY A 412 -1.67 -12.76 10.86
CA GLY A 412 -1.67 -13.73 9.78
C GLY A 412 -2.36 -13.11 8.57
N THR A 413 -3.60 -13.51 8.30
CA THR A 413 -4.47 -12.93 7.27
C THR A 413 -5.42 -11.84 7.79
N ILE A 414 -5.46 -11.60 9.10
CA ILE A 414 -6.19 -10.49 9.73
C ILE A 414 -5.26 -9.30 9.92
N ALA A 415 -5.76 -8.10 9.60
CA ALA A 415 -5.11 -6.82 9.89
C ALA A 415 -5.87 -6.05 10.98
N VAL A 416 -5.15 -5.23 11.75
CA VAL A 416 -5.65 -4.38 12.84
C VAL A 416 -4.94 -3.02 12.77
N TRP A 417 -5.71 -1.93 12.77
CA TRP A 417 -5.20 -0.55 12.75
C TRP A 417 -6.24 0.40 13.39
N THR A 418 -5.82 1.62 13.76
CA THR A 418 -6.73 2.71 14.10
C THR A 418 -6.84 3.73 12.97
N GLN A 419 -8.00 4.38 12.86
CA GLN A 419 -8.26 5.43 11.87
C GLN A 419 -9.06 6.56 12.53
N SER A 420 -8.70 7.82 12.26
CA SER A 420 -9.42 8.98 12.79
C SER A 420 -10.49 9.51 11.83
N GLY A 421 -11.50 10.16 12.40
CA GLY A 421 -12.64 10.72 11.67
C GLY A 421 -13.85 9.78 11.62
N GLU A 422 -14.89 10.24 10.92
CA GLU A 422 -16.28 9.81 11.13
C GLU A 422 -16.46 8.30 11.20
N VAL A 423 -16.99 7.84 12.34
CA VAL A 423 -17.16 6.42 12.65
C VAL A 423 -18.38 5.85 11.91
N LYS A 424 -18.20 5.55 10.62
CA LYS A 424 -19.18 4.81 9.80
C LYS A 424 -19.34 3.36 10.27
N THR A 425 -20.54 2.80 10.09
CA THR A 425 -20.81 1.37 10.31
C THR A 425 -19.98 0.50 9.37
N GLU A 426 -19.99 0.81 8.07
CA GLU A 426 -19.17 0.14 7.07
C GLU A 426 -17.83 0.87 6.91
N TRP A 427 -16.72 0.16 7.07
CA TRP A 427 -15.38 0.73 6.95
C TRP A 427 -15.06 1.23 5.53
N ARG A 428 -15.79 0.77 4.51
CA ARG A 428 -15.68 1.25 3.12
C ARG A 428 -16.35 2.60 2.88
N ASP A 429 -17.24 3.05 3.77
CA ASP A 429 -18.01 4.29 3.64
C ASP A 429 -17.27 5.50 4.25
N ARG A 430 -16.09 5.27 4.85
CA ARG A 430 -15.19 6.32 5.34
C ARG A 430 -14.51 7.05 4.17
N GLY A 431 -14.11 8.29 4.40
CA GLY A 431 -13.38 9.10 3.42
C GLY A 431 -12.15 8.40 2.89
N SER A 432 -12.05 8.26 1.56
CA SER A 432 -10.99 7.51 0.89
C SER A 432 -9.73 8.35 0.65
N MET A 433 -9.90 9.64 0.29
CA MET A 433 -8.79 10.58 0.10
C MET A 433 -8.19 10.99 1.46
N ASN A 434 -9.01 11.59 2.33
CA ASN A 434 -8.64 11.98 3.68
C ASN A 434 -8.82 10.80 4.66
N ALA A 435 -8.01 9.75 4.46
CA ALA A 435 -8.12 8.48 5.19
C ALA A 435 -7.98 8.64 6.71
N ASN A 436 -7.25 9.63 7.21
CA ASN A 436 -7.29 10.05 8.62
C ASN A 436 -7.55 11.57 8.67
N THR A 437 -8.56 12.02 9.43
CA THR A 437 -8.77 13.46 9.69
C THR A 437 -7.57 14.11 10.40
N HIS A 438 -6.86 13.36 11.24
CA HIS A 438 -5.61 13.78 11.86
C HIS A 438 -4.68 12.58 12.14
N LEU A 439 -3.41 12.70 11.79
CA LEU A 439 -2.43 11.63 11.89
C LEU A 439 -1.90 11.47 13.33
N PRO A 440 -1.68 10.22 13.80
CA PRO A 440 -1.13 9.96 15.11
C PRO A 440 0.36 10.30 15.21
N HIS A 441 0.86 10.34 16.44
CA HIS A 441 2.26 10.11 16.73
C HIS A 441 2.45 8.64 17.11
N VAL A 442 3.00 7.86 16.18
CA VAL A 442 3.42 6.49 16.46
C VAL A 442 4.88 6.45 16.85
N THR A 443 5.21 5.63 17.83
CA THR A 443 6.58 5.20 18.13
C THR A 443 6.57 3.70 18.39
N GLN A 444 7.36 2.95 17.63
CA GLN A 444 7.47 1.49 17.72
C GLN A 444 8.84 1.09 18.27
N ASN A 445 8.88 0.01 19.04
CA ASN A 445 10.10 -0.63 19.53
C ASN A 445 9.85 -2.15 19.54
N ASP A 446 10.56 -2.87 18.66
CA ASP A 446 10.29 -4.27 18.29
C ASP A 446 8.79 -4.51 18.01
N ASN A 447 8.18 -5.45 18.73
CA ASN A 447 6.79 -5.89 18.65
C ASN A 447 5.78 -4.99 19.40
N VAL A 448 6.21 -3.85 19.93
CA VAL A 448 5.36 -2.93 20.73
C VAL A 448 5.30 -1.56 20.08
N ALA A 449 4.10 -0.99 19.92
CA ALA A 449 3.90 0.39 19.49
C ALA A 449 3.08 1.20 20.49
N LEU A 450 3.47 2.47 20.66
CA LEU A 450 2.65 3.52 21.27
C LEU A 450 2.06 4.37 20.14
N VAL A 451 0.74 4.56 20.15
CA VAL A 451 -0.01 5.31 19.14
C VAL A 451 -0.81 6.38 19.87
N MET A 452 -0.34 7.63 19.81
CA MET A 452 -1.08 8.78 20.33
C MET A 452 -1.81 9.46 19.18
N TYR A 453 -3.04 9.90 19.39
CA TYR A 453 -3.71 10.87 18.53
C TYR A 453 -3.86 12.18 19.30
N GLN A 454 -3.58 13.31 18.66
CA GLN A 454 -3.89 14.65 19.14
C GLN A 454 -3.97 15.56 17.89
N PRO A 455 -5.15 16.09 17.54
CA PRO A 455 -5.29 16.95 16.37
C PRO A 455 -4.63 18.31 16.59
N ASN A 456 -4.12 18.92 15.51
CA ASN A 456 -3.73 20.32 15.55
C ASN A 456 -4.97 21.21 15.62
N VAL A 457 -4.91 22.27 16.43
CA VAL A 457 -6.06 23.12 16.80
C VAL A 457 -6.61 23.98 15.66
N ASP A 458 -5.96 23.98 14.50
CA ASP A 458 -6.39 24.66 13.28
C ASP A 458 -7.26 23.79 12.36
N LEU A 459 -7.26 22.45 12.50
CA LEU A 459 -8.05 21.55 11.64
C LEU A 459 -9.57 21.88 11.61
N PRO A 460 -10.25 22.17 12.73
CA PRO A 460 -11.67 22.57 12.71
C PRO A 460 -11.94 23.91 12.00
N ILE A 461 -10.93 24.79 11.90
CA ILE A 461 -11.06 26.06 11.15
C ILE A 461 -11.27 25.79 9.65
N PHE A 462 -10.88 24.61 9.19
CA PHE A 462 -10.99 24.14 7.81
C PHE A 462 -12.09 23.08 7.63
N GLY A 463 -13.02 22.97 8.59
CA GLY A 463 -14.16 22.03 8.53
C GLY A 463 -13.80 20.57 8.82
N ILE A 464 -12.62 20.31 9.39
CA ILE A 464 -12.17 18.97 9.80
C ILE A 464 -12.52 18.81 11.28
N ASP A 465 -13.83 18.71 11.53
CA ASP A 465 -14.43 18.73 12.88
C ASP A 465 -14.56 17.34 13.51
N ASP A 466 -14.52 16.27 12.70
CA ASP A 466 -14.64 14.89 13.19
C ASP A 466 -13.26 14.34 13.63
N LEU A 467 -13.11 14.23 14.95
CA LEU A 467 -11.86 13.93 15.64
C LEU A 467 -11.93 12.63 16.45
N ASP A 468 -12.97 11.81 16.22
CA ASP A 468 -13.04 10.45 16.75
C ASP A 468 -11.85 9.60 16.28
N VAL A 469 -11.49 8.58 17.05
CA VAL A 469 -10.56 7.52 16.60
C VAL A 469 -11.23 6.18 16.83
N ALA A 470 -11.27 5.36 15.78
CA ALA A 470 -11.82 4.01 15.82
C ALA A 470 -10.74 2.95 15.55
N LEU A 471 -10.84 1.82 16.24
CA LEU A 471 -10.05 0.62 15.99
C LEU A 471 -10.81 -0.30 15.02
N TYR A 472 -10.16 -0.70 13.91
CA TYR A 472 -10.64 -1.83 13.11
C TYR A 472 -10.33 -3.13 13.86
N TRP A 473 -11.39 -3.83 14.27
CA TRP A 473 -11.30 -5.07 15.05
C TRP A 473 -12.31 -6.11 14.53
N PRO A 474 -11.92 -6.99 13.59
CA PRO A 474 -12.81 -7.98 13.01
C PRO A 474 -12.93 -9.20 13.95
N GLU A 475 -13.70 -9.04 15.03
CA GLU A 475 -13.90 -10.05 16.07
C GLU A 475 -14.38 -11.41 15.52
N ASP A 476 -15.16 -11.39 14.44
CA ASP A 476 -15.68 -12.58 13.75
C ASP A 476 -14.63 -13.37 12.96
N ARG A 477 -13.44 -12.79 12.71
CA ARG A 477 -12.35 -13.44 11.98
C ARG A 477 -11.31 -14.13 12.87
N PHE A 478 -11.19 -13.73 14.13
CA PHE A 478 -10.25 -14.38 15.07
C PHE A 478 -10.77 -15.75 15.52
N ASP A 479 -9.86 -16.69 15.78
CA ASP A 479 -10.21 -17.96 16.44
C ASP A 479 -10.77 -17.74 17.85
N GLU A 480 -10.30 -16.67 18.50
CA GLU A 480 -10.52 -16.38 19.90
C GLU A 480 -10.24 -14.90 20.20
N THR A 481 -11.16 -14.24 20.88
CA THR A 481 -10.99 -12.88 21.43
C THR A 481 -11.11 -12.87 22.95
N ARG A 482 -10.39 -11.96 23.60
CA ARG A 482 -10.44 -11.73 25.06
C ARG A 482 -10.31 -10.25 25.37
N ALA A 483 -10.80 -9.81 26.53
CA ALA A 483 -10.69 -8.41 26.95
C ALA A 483 -10.54 -8.25 28.47
N PHE A 484 -9.76 -7.25 28.91
CA PHE A 484 -9.67 -6.86 30.32
C PHE A 484 -9.23 -5.40 30.49
N GLY A 485 -9.94 -4.65 31.35
CA GLY A 485 -9.71 -3.20 31.46
C GLY A 485 -9.95 -2.53 30.11
N ASN A 486 -8.92 -1.90 29.54
CA ASN A 486 -8.95 -1.32 28.19
C ASN A 486 -8.28 -2.21 27.12
N TRP A 487 -7.65 -3.33 27.50
CA TRP A 487 -7.06 -4.25 26.53
C TRP A 487 -8.12 -5.11 25.86
N VAL A 488 -8.02 -5.24 24.53
CA VAL A 488 -8.63 -6.31 23.73
C VAL A 488 -7.51 -7.13 23.08
N LEU A 489 -7.70 -8.45 23.01
CA LEU A 489 -6.72 -9.43 22.51
C LEU A 489 -7.41 -10.35 21.51
N GLY A 490 -6.69 -10.75 20.46
CA GLY A 490 -7.18 -11.63 19.41
C GLY A 490 -6.10 -12.62 18.96
N ARG A 491 -6.53 -13.82 18.55
CA ARG A 491 -5.66 -14.89 18.05
C ARG A 491 -6.14 -15.41 16.69
N GLU A 492 -5.19 -15.65 15.79
CA GLU A 492 -5.37 -16.30 14.49
C GLU A 492 -4.35 -17.44 14.37
N GLY A 493 -4.78 -18.68 14.60
CA GLY A 493 -3.87 -19.82 14.70
C GLY A 493 -2.82 -19.59 15.81
N ASP A 494 -1.57 -19.46 15.38
CA ASP A 494 -0.38 -19.22 16.23
C ASP A 494 0.00 -17.72 16.36
N GLY A 495 -0.69 -16.80 15.68
CA GLY A 495 -0.40 -15.36 15.73
C GLY A 495 -1.34 -14.60 16.67
N TYR A 496 -0.79 -13.68 17.46
CA TYR A 496 -1.49 -12.93 18.52
C TYR A 496 -1.35 -11.42 18.36
N VAL A 497 -2.40 -10.68 18.69
CA VAL A 497 -2.39 -9.22 18.81
C VAL A 497 -3.13 -8.77 20.08
N ALA A 498 -2.61 -7.74 20.73
CA ALA A 498 -3.25 -7.04 21.83
C ALA A 498 -3.26 -5.54 21.57
N VAL A 499 -4.42 -4.91 21.74
CA VAL A 499 -4.60 -3.45 21.60
C VAL A 499 -5.16 -2.88 22.90
N TYR A 500 -4.45 -1.93 23.48
CA TYR A 500 -4.96 -1.04 24.51
C TYR A 500 -5.77 0.05 23.84
N LYS A 501 -7.05 0.14 24.18
CA LYS A 501 -7.99 1.14 23.66
C LYS A 501 -7.97 2.39 24.52
N HIS A 502 -8.16 3.57 23.94
CA HIS A 502 -8.28 4.81 24.71
C HIS A 502 -9.42 4.73 25.74
N CYS A 503 -10.59 4.26 25.29
CA CYS A 503 -11.75 4.00 26.12
C CYS A 503 -12.42 2.66 25.78
N ASN A 504 -13.54 2.35 26.44
CA ASN A 504 -14.36 1.17 26.18
C ASN A 504 -15.73 1.50 25.54
N ALA A 505 -15.89 2.70 24.97
CA ALA A 505 -17.08 3.05 24.21
C ALA A 505 -17.09 2.35 22.84
N VAL A 506 -18.27 2.34 22.22
CA VAL A 506 -18.52 1.76 20.90
C VAL A 506 -19.41 2.73 20.13
N ILE A 507 -18.99 3.11 18.92
CA ILE A 507 -19.72 4.02 18.03
C ILE A 507 -19.94 3.27 16.72
N ASN A 508 -21.20 3.17 16.28
CA ASN A 508 -21.63 2.46 15.06
C ASN A 508 -21.05 1.04 14.87
N GLY A 509 -20.80 0.34 15.98
CA GLY A 509 -20.29 -1.04 16.02
C GLY A 509 -18.79 -1.17 16.29
N HIS A 510 -18.01 -0.08 16.21
CA HIS A 510 -16.55 -0.11 16.34
C HIS A 510 -16.10 0.45 17.69
N PHE A 511 -14.99 -0.07 18.24
CA PHE A 511 -14.37 0.53 19.42
C PHE A 511 -13.83 1.91 19.08
N ALA A 512 -14.48 2.95 19.58
CA ALA A 512 -14.20 4.34 19.27
C ALA A 512 -14.59 5.26 20.42
N CYS A 513 -14.01 6.46 20.47
CA CYS A 513 -14.12 7.39 21.60
C CYS A 513 -14.32 8.83 21.11
N ASP A 514 -15.41 9.44 21.59
CA ASP A 514 -15.68 10.89 21.58
C ASP A 514 -14.72 11.57 22.57
N ASP A 515 -13.51 11.90 22.08
CA ASP A 515 -12.48 12.66 22.79
C ASP A 515 -11.60 13.41 21.78
N GLU A 516 -12.01 14.64 21.46
CA GLU A 516 -11.33 15.57 20.54
C GLU A 516 -9.90 15.97 20.97
N ARG A 517 -9.49 15.70 22.22
CA ARG A 517 -8.32 16.36 22.83
C ARG A 517 -7.05 15.55 22.74
N GLY A 518 -7.14 14.24 22.95
CA GLY A 518 -5.99 13.36 22.88
C GLY A 518 -6.33 11.94 23.27
N GLN A 519 -5.99 10.98 22.41
CA GLN A 519 -6.32 9.57 22.59
C GLN A 519 -5.08 8.68 22.60
N THR A 520 -4.95 7.81 23.61
CA THR A 520 -3.80 6.90 23.76
C THR A 520 -4.20 5.47 23.45
N TRP A 521 -3.54 4.91 22.42
CA TRP A 521 -3.63 3.52 22.02
C TRP A 521 -2.24 2.88 22.15
N ALA A 522 -2.19 1.58 22.42
CA ALA A 522 -0.94 0.82 22.40
C ALA A 522 -1.16 -0.55 21.79
N VAL A 523 -0.17 -1.08 21.10
CA VAL A 523 -0.26 -2.31 20.30
C VAL A 523 0.87 -3.23 20.68
N VAL A 524 0.59 -4.52 20.82
CA VAL A 524 1.58 -5.58 21.00
C VAL A 524 1.23 -6.72 20.06
N VAL A 525 2.21 -7.21 19.30
CA VAL A 525 2.10 -8.47 18.55
C VAL A 525 2.98 -9.55 19.17
N GLY A 526 2.62 -10.81 18.92
CA GLY A 526 3.32 -11.98 19.46
C GLY A 526 2.89 -13.25 18.73
N ASN A 527 3.61 -14.35 18.91
CA ASN A 527 3.23 -15.64 18.35
C ASN A 527 3.59 -16.80 19.31
N ASN A 528 3.18 -18.02 18.94
CA ASN A 528 3.43 -19.23 19.74
C ASN A 528 4.93 -19.46 20.03
N GLN A 529 5.83 -19.11 19.10
CA GLN A 529 7.28 -19.25 19.28
C GLN A 529 7.86 -18.19 20.23
N SER A 530 7.38 -16.94 20.18
CA SER A 530 7.90 -15.82 20.98
C SER A 530 7.27 -15.70 22.37
N HIS A 531 6.01 -16.11 22.55
CA HIS A 531 5.26 -15.93 23.81
C HIS A 531 4.71 -17.22 24.43
N GLY A 532 4.77 -18.37 23.74
CA GLY A 532 4.06 -19.58 24.13
C GLY A 532 2.57 -19.49 23.79
N ASP A 533 1.70 -20.18 24.52
CA ASP A 533 0.26 -20.14 24.24
C ASP A 533 -0.40 -18.76 24.52
N PHE A 534 -1.68 -18.64 24.15
CA PHE A 534 -2.43 -17.39 24.30
C PHE A 534 -2.66 -16.98 25.78
N ASP A 535 -2.63 -17.93 26.71
CA ASP A 535 -2.70 -17.64 28.16
C ASP A 535 -1.37 -17.03 28.65
N ALA A 536 -0.24 -17.50 28.12
CA ALA A 536 1.09 -16.94 28.37
C ALA A 536 1.23 -15.53 27.73
N PHE A 537 0.77 -15.34 26.49
CA PHE A 537 0.70 -14.00 25.87
C PHE A 537 -0.18 -13.05 26.68
N GLU A 538 -1.40 -13.46 27.07
CA GLU A 538 -2.29 -12.65 27.91
C GLU A 538 -1.62 -12.29 29.26
N THR A 539 -0.86 -13.22 29.84
CA THR A 539 -0.09 -12.99 31.08
C THR A 539 0.96 -11.88 30.92
N VAL A 540 1.64 -11.81 29.76
CA VAL A 540 2.58 -10.72 29.44
C VAL A 540 1.86 -9.38 29.31
N ILE A 541 0.70 -9.33 28.63
CA ILE A 541 -0.09 -8.11 28.51
C ILE A 541 -0.65 -7.66 29.88
N ARG A 542 -1.08 -8.59 30.73
CA ARG A 542 -1.55 -8.33 32.11
C ARG A 542 -0.46 -7.81 33.05
N ALA A 543 0.80 -8.14 32.79
CA ALA A 543 1.95 -7.58 33.51
C ALA A 543 2.34 -6.18 33.01
N GLY A 544 1.84 -5.76 31.85
CA GLY A 544 2.08 -4.44 31.28
C GLY A 544 1.28 -3.32 31.94
N SER A 545 1.65 -2.08 31.63
CA SER A 545 0.86 -0.89 31.97
C SER A 545 0.94 0.17 30.87
N VAL A 546 -0.22 0.77 30.58
CA VAL A 546 -0.34 1.99 29.78
C VAL A 546 -0.79 3.13 30.70
N ARG A 547 -0.27 4.33 30.48
CA ARG A 547 -0.62 5.54 31.25
C ARG A 547 -0.59 6.75 30.34
N GLU A 548 -1.58 7.60 30.47
CA GLU A 548 -1.64 8.94 29.86
C GLU A 548 -1.79 10.01 30.94
N GLN A 549 -1.42 11.25 30.62
CA GLN A 549 -1.65 12.44 31.44
C GLN A 549 -1.40 13.72 30.65
N TRP A 550 -2.13 14.79 30.98
CA TRP A 550 -1.80 16.14 30.55
C TRP A 550 -0.81 16.77 31.54
N ARG A 551 0.36 17.21 31.06
CA ARG A 551 1.37 17.93 31.87
C ARG A 551 1.43 19.40 31.43
N TRP A 552 1.36 20.33 32.38
CA TRP A 552 1.54 21.75 32.10
C TRP A 552 3.02 22.12 31.96
N ASP A 553 3.40 22.72 30.82
CA ASP A 553 4.74 23.18 30.50
C ASP A 553 4.88 24.68 30.83
N TRP A 554 5.47 24.98 31.98
CA TRP A 554 5.75 26.34 32.46
C TRP A 554 6.71 27.15 31.55
N ARG A 555 7.36 26.55 30.55
CA ARG A 555 8.24 27.25 29.60
C ARG A 555 7.49 27.69 28.34
N LYS A 556 6.53 26.87 27.89
CA LYS A 556 5.71 27.13 26.71
C LYS A 556 4.35 27.78 27.04
N PHE A 557 3.89 27.67 28.29
CA PHE A 557 2.52 27.99 28.73
C PHE A 557 1.46 27.15 28.00
N THR A 558 1.78 25.88 27.76
CA THR A 558 0.91 24.88 27.10
C THR A 558 0.64 23.69 28.01
N PHE A 559 -0.46 22.97 27.74
CA PHE A 559 -0.60 21.58 28.18
C PHE A 559 0.00 20.67 27.10
N ASN A 560 0.91 19.79 27.52
CA ASN A 560 1.54 18.78 26.66
C ASN A 560 0.90 17.42 27.00
N TYR A 561 0.56 16.62 26.00
CA TYR A 561 -0.03 15.29 26.20
C TYR A 561 1.10 14.28 26.38
N VAL A 562 1.05 13.45 27.43
CA VAL A 562 2.12 12.50 27.75
C VAL A 562 1.57 11.10 27.94
N ALA A 563 1.93 10.21 27.01
CA ALA A 563 1.57 8.80 27.07
C ALA A 563 2.80 7.91 27.27
N ARG A 564 2.59 6.76 27.92
CA ARG A 564 3.60 5.74 28.16
C ARG A 564 2.98 4.35 28.09
N VAL A 565 3.61 3.46 27.33
CA VAL A 565 3.41 2.01 27.42
C VAL A 565 4.67 1.35 27.98
N GLN A 566 4.47 0.36 28.87
CA GLN A 566 5.51 -0.52 29.36
C GLN A 566 4.94 -1.94 29.43
N VAL A 567 5.37 -2.81 28.50
CA VAL A 567 4.86 -4.18 28.28
C VAL A 567 5.94 -4.98 27.56
N ASP A 568 5.94 -6.30 27.73
CA ASP A 568 6.87 -7.24 27.07
C ASP A 568 8.37 -6.86 27.13
N GLY A 569 8.78 -6.29 28.27
CA GLY A 569 10.14 -5.79 28.52
C GLY A 569 10.46 -4.42 27.88
N LYS A 570 9.60 -3.89 27.02
CA LYS A 570 9.79 -2.58 26.35
C LYS A 570 9.24 -1.46 27.22
N THR A 571 9.68 -0.24 26.95
CA THR A 571 9.10 0.99 27.51
C THR A 571 9.21 2.09 26.47
N ILE A 572 8.07 2.69 26.14
CA ILE A 572 7.96 3.83 25.22
C ILE A 572 7.21 4.92 25.98
N GLU A 573 7.85 6.06 26.25
CA GLU A 573 7.21 7.26 26.82
C GLU A 573 7.39 8.42 25.83
N LYS A 574 6.29 9.09 25.48
CA LYS A 574 6.27 10.19 24.53
C LYS A 574 5.54 11.38 25.12
N THR A 575 6.08 12.57 24.86
CA THR A 575 5.42 13.86 25.07
C THR A 575 5.13 14.48 23.70
N TRP A 576 3.91 14.98 23.54
CA TRP A 576 3.46 15.83 22.44
C TRP A 576 3.44 17.28 22.93
#